data_AF-A0A558EM96-F1
#
_entry.id   AF-A0A558EM96-F1
#
_cell.length_a   1.000
_cell.length_b   1.000
_cell.length_c   1.000
_cell.angle_alpha   90.00
_cell.angle_beta   90.00
_cell.angle_gamma   90.00
#
_symmetry.space_group_name_H-M   'P 1'
#
loop_
_entity.id
_entity.type
_entity.pdbx_description
1 polymer ?
#
loop_
_entity_poly.entity_id
_entity_poly.type
_entity_poly.pdbx_seq_one_letter_code
_entity_poly.pdbx_strand_id
1 'polypeptide(L)'
;MTPETVEVLMEDIEREDPLDFGMLSIDEHDARCLMANHFCEVDRKLTESGLDVEARLELMTAIAAHAMVENMLLNVQRLEDRGAGEDVRAWMRRHGMG
;
A
#
# COMPACT_ATOMS: atom_id res chain seq x y z
N MET A 1 13.64 10.57 1.64
CA MET A 1 13.10 10.68 0.25
C MET A 1 12.31 11.99 0.12
N THR A 2 11.99 12.47 -1.08
CA THR A 2 11.06 13.62 -1.26
C THR A 2 9.68 13.12 -1.72
N PRO A 3 8.57 13.83 -1.44
CA PRO A 3 7.23 13.38 -1.84
C PRO A 3 7.10 13.18 -3.34
N GLU A 4 7.62 14.10 -4.15
CA GLU A 4 7.58 14.05 -5.61
C GLU A 4 8.35 12.83 -6.16
N THR A 5 9.39 12.39 -5.43
CA THR A 5 10.10 11.14 -5.75
C THR A 5 9.24 9.90 -5.44
N VAL A 6 8.45 9.95 -4.37
CA VAL A 6 7.53 8.85 -4.00
C VAL A 6 6.35 8.78 -4.97
N GLU A 7 5.79 9.92 -5.39
CA GLU A 7 4.67 10.01 -6.34
C GLU A 7 5.03 9.35 -7.69
N VAL A 8 6.19 9.70 -8.27
CA VAL A 8 6.67 9.07 -9.52
C VAL A 8 6.91 7.57 -9.36
N LEU A 9 7.41 7.12 -8.20
CA LEU A 9 7.60 5.69 -7.92
C LEU A 9 6.27 4.94 -7.71
N MET A 10 5.22 5.61 -7.20
CA MET A 10 3.87 5.06 -7.13
C MET A 10 3.30 4.91 -8.54
N GLU A 11 3.37 5.94 -9.38
CA GLU A 11 2.94 5.91 -10.78
C GLU A 11 3.65 4.81 -11.59
N ASP A 12 4.95 4.62 -11.38
CA ASP A 12 5.73 3.58 -12.05
C ASP A 12 5.32 2.14 -11.66
N ILE A 13 4.79 1.94 -10.46
CA ILE A 13 4.25 0.65 -9.96
C ILE A 13 2.81 0.44 -10.44
N GLU A 14 1.96 1.47 -10.29
CA GLU A 14 0.55 1.43 -10.70
C GLU A 14 0.37 1.25 -12.22
N ARG A 15 1.41 1.55 -13.01
CA ARG A 15 1.48 1.22 -14.44
C ARG A 15 1.42 -0.28 -14.75
N GLU A 16 1.77 -1.14 -13.78
CA GLU A 16 1.73 -2.60 -13.90
C GLU A 16 0.49 -3.22 -13.24
N ASP A 17 -0.01 -2.63 -12.15
CA ASP A 17 -1.26 -3.00 -11.47
C ASP A 17 -2.06 -1.73 -11.06
N PRO A 18 -2.95 -1.21 -11.93
CA PRO A 18 -3.63 0.06 -11.70
C PRO A 18 -4.66 0.02 -10.57
N LEU A 19 -4.65 1.04 -9.70
CA LEU A 19 -5.59 1.17 -8.58
C LEU A 19 -6.97 1.67 -9.06
N ASP A 20 -8.05 1.03 -8.56
CA ASP A 20 -9.43 1.47 -8.81
C ASP A 20 -9.84 2.58 -7.82
N PHE A 21 -9.71 3.84 -8.27
CA PHE A 21 -10.21 5.02 -7.55
C PHE A 21 -11.74 5.21 -7.68
N GLY A 22 -12.41 4.47 -8.57
CA GLY A 22 -13.87 4.32 -8.67
C GLY A 22 -14.70 5.61 -8.51
N MET A 23 -15.48 5.66 -7.42
CA MET A 23 -16.36 6.78 -7.04
C MET A 23 -15.93 7.37 -5.67
N LEU A 24 -14.62 7.42 -5.41
CA LEU A 24 -14.09 8.03 -4.18
C LEU A 24 -14.24 9.56 -4.20
N SER A 25 -14.19 10.18 -3.02
CA SER A 25 -14.25 11.63 -2.83
C SER A 25 -12.86 12.30 -2.83
N ILE A 26 -11.87 11.64 -3.40
CA ILE A 26 -10.48 12.07 -3.58
C ILE A 26 -10.02 11.52 -4.94
N ASP A 27 -9.27 12.31 -5.71
CA ASP A 27 -8.78 11.89 -7.02
C ASP A 27 -7.42 11.17 -6.95
N GLU A 28 -7.01 10.72 -8.13
CA GLU A 28 -5.84 9.88 -8.40
C GLU A 28 -4.51 10.57 -8.03
N HIS A 29 -4.43 11.90 -8.07
CA HIS A 29 -3.23 12.67 -7.79
C HIS A 29 -3.21 13.15 -6.34
N ASP A 30 -4.31 13.74 -5.84
CA ASP A 30 -4.44 14.18 -4.45
C ASP A 30 -4.17 13.01 -3.47
N ALA A 31 -4.59 11.80 -3.81
CA ALA A 31 -4.32 10.60 -3.01
C ALA A 31 -2.83 10.21 -2.99
N ARG A 32 -2.14 10.23 -4.15
CA ARG A 32 -0.69 9.98 -4.22
C ARG A 32 0.07 11.04 -3.43
N CYS A 33 -0.22 12.33 -3.63
CA CYS A 33 0.42 13.42 -2.90
C CYS A 33 0.23 13.29 -1.38
N LEU A 34 -0.99 12.95 -0.91
CA LEU A 34 -1.25 12.76 0.51
C LEU A 34 -0.42 11.60 1.11
N MET A 35 -0.34 10.47 0.41
CA MET A 35 0.41 9.29 0.86
C MET A 35 1.93 9.48 0.74
N ALA A 36 2.42 10.13 -0.30
CA ALA A 36 3.82 10.49 -0.48
C ALA A 36 4.33 11.42 0.63
N ASN A 37 3.57 12.47 0.96
CA ASN A 37 3.87 13.34 2.09
C ASN A 37 3.87 12.56 3.42
N HIS A 38 2.89 11.69 3.65
CA HIS A 38 2.84 10.86 4.86
C HIS A 38 4.03 9.89 4.97
N PHE A 39 4.41 9.24 3.87
CA PHE A 39 5.55 8.32 3.79
C PHE A 39 6.87 9.05 4.07
N CYS A 40 7.05 10.26 3.53
CA CYS A 40 8.19 11.12 3.83
C CYS A 40 8.22 11.60 5.29
N GLU A 41 7.07 11.81 5.96
CA GLU A 41 7.06 12.03 7.40
C GLU A 41 7.54 10.81 8.20
N VAL A 42 7.22 9.59 7.75
CA VAL A 42 7.65 8.34 8.42
C VAL A 42 9.17 8.13 8.24
N ASP A 43 9.71 8.24 7.02
CA ASP A 43 11.16 8.22 6.76
C ASP A 43 11.91 9.27 7.60
N ARG A 44 11.33 10.49 7.72
CA ARG A 44 11.87 11.54 8.60
C ARG A 44 11.84 11.13 10.08
N LYS A 45 10.71 10.65 10.62
CA LYS A 45 10.58 10.23 12.02
C LYS A 45 11.54 9.08 12.38
N LEU A 46 11.73 8.12 11.46
CA LEU A 46 12.68 7.02 11.62
C LEU A 46 14.16 7.45 11.45
N THR A 47 14.42 8.55 10.76
CA THR A 47 15.75 9.18 10.73
C THR A 47 16.02 9.97 12.01
N GLU A 48 15.01 10.70 12.52
CA GLU A 48 15.06 11.48 13.76
C GLU A 48 15.22 10.60 15.02
N SER A 49 14.80 9.32 14.98
CA SER A 49 15.04 8.37 16.07
C SER A 49 16.47 7.80 16.10
N GLY A 50 17.34 8.19 15.17
CA GLY A 50 18.76 7.83 15.17
C GLY A 50 19.07 6.43 14.62
N LEU A 51 18.13 5.82 13.88
CA LEU A 51 18.36 4.55 13.18
C LEU A 51 19.30 4.75 11.98
N ASP A 52 20.13 3.75 11.72
CA ASP A 52 20.90 3.67 10.48
C ASP A 52 20.00 3.38 9.26
N VAL A 53 20.61 3.23 8.09
CA VAL A 53 19.88 3.02 6.83
C VAL A 53 19.31 1.61 6.74
N GLU A 54 20.00 0.59 7.29
CA GLU A 54 19.59 -0.81 7.19
C GLU A 54 18.40 -1.09 8.10
N ALA A 55 18.49 -0.71 9.38
CA ALA A 55 17.37 -0.81 10.33
C ALA A 55 16.15 0.02 9.91
N ARG A 56 16.35 1.17 9.23
CA ARG A 56 15.24 1.94 8.66
C ARG A 56 14.63 1.25 7.45
N LEU A 57 15.41 0.64 6.56
CA LEU A 57 14.89 -0.14 5.43
C LEU A 57 14.10 -1.38 5.91
N GLU A 58 14.56 -2.07 6.95
CA GLU A 58 13.81 -3.17 7.58
C GLU A 58 12.44 -2.69 8.09
N LEU A 59 12.39 -1.59 8.85
CA LEU A 59 11.13 -1.04 9.37
C LEU A 59 10.20 -0.53 8.26
N MET A 60 10.72 0.16 7.23
CA MET A 60 9.90 0.58 6.09
C MET A 60 9.35 -0.61 5.30
N THR A 61 10.11 -1.70 5.20
CA THR A 61 9.65 -2.98 4.61
C THR A 61 8.55 -3.61 5.45
N ALA A 62 8.69 -3.62 6.78
CA ALA A 62 7.67 -4.13 7.70
C ALA A 62 6.36 -3.29 7.64
N ILE A 63 6.47 -1.96 7.53
CA ILE A 63 5.33 -1.05 7.35
C ILE A 63 4.62 -1.33 6.02
N ALA A 64 5.37 -1.47 4.92
CA ALA A 64 4.80 -1.81 3.62
C ALA A 64 4.08 -3.17 3.65
N ALA A 65 4.69 -4.19 4.25
CA ALA A 65 4.08 -5.51 4.41
C ALA A 65 2.80 -5.47 5.27
N HIS A 66 2.76 -4.64 6.32
CA HIS A 66 1.56 -4.43 7.13
C HIS A 66 0.42 -3.79 6.31
N ALA A 67 0.72 -2.74 5.55
CA ALA A 67 -0.25 -2.07 4.68
C ALA A 67 -0.77 -3.01 3.57
N MET A 68 0.06 -3.91 3.04
CA MET A 68 -0.38 -4.96 2.11
C MET A 68 -1.37 -5.94 2.75
N VAL A 69 -1.17 -6.32 4.02
CA VAL A 69 -2.11 -7.16 4.77
C VAL A 69 -3.43 -6.43 5.04
N GLU A 70 -3.39 -5.14 5.42
CA GLU A 70 -4.60 -4.33 5.59
C GLU A 70 -5.39 -4.21 4.28
N ASN A 71 -4.73 -3.91 3.16
CA ASN A 71 -5.37 -3.85 1.84
C ASN A 71 -5.96 -5.22 1.43
N MET A 72 -5.24 -6.32 1.69
CA MET A 72 -5.76 -7.67 1.47
C MET A 72 -7.04 -7.93 2.28
N LEU A 73 -7.06 -7.58 3.56
CA LEU A 73 -8.23 -7.75 4.43
C LEU A 73 -9.43 -6.91 3.94
N LEU A 74 -9.20 -5.66 3.56
CA LEU A 74 -10.22 -4.79 2.96
C LEU A 74 -10.74 -5.33 1.62
N ASN A 75 -9.90 -6.00 0.82
CA ASN A 75 -10.31 -6.62 -0.43
C ASN A 75 -11.08 -7.92 -0.22
N VAL A 76 -10.70 -8.74 0.76
CA VAL A 76 -11.46 -9.93 1.18
C VAL A 76 -12.85 -9.50 1.68
N GLN A 77 -12.93 -8.53 2.59
CA GLN A 77 -14.21 -8.04 3.11
C GLN A 77 -15.11 -7.49 2.00
N ARG A 78 -14.57 -6.68 1.08
CA ARG A 78 -15.31 -6.15 -0.08
C ARG A 78 -15.80 -7.24 -1.05
N LEU A 79 -15.20 -8.43 -1.07
CA LEU A 79 -15.68 -9.59 -1.82
C LEU A 79 -16.75 -10.35 -1.03
N GLU A 80 -16.57 -10.54 0.28
CA GLU A 80 -17.56 -11.21 1.14
C GLU A 80 -18.87 -10.43 1.23
N ASP A 81 -18.83 -9.10 1.36
CA ASP A 81 -20.00 -8.20 1.33
C ASP A 81 -20.78 -8.27 0.00
N ARG A 82 -20.11 -8.67 -1.09
CA ARG A 82 -20.71 -8.91 -2.42
C ARG A 82 -21.19 -10.35 -2.62
N GLY A 83 -21.04 -11.22 -1.62
CA GLY A 83 -21.36 -12.64 -1.70
C GLY A 83 -20.29 -13.52 -2.38
N ALA A 84 -19.15 -12.94 -2.79
CA ALA A 84 -18.10 -13.60 -3.56
C ALA A 84 -17.09 -14.41 -2.71
N GLY A 85 -17.55 -14.99 -1.59
CA GLY A 85 -16.70 -15.74 -0.65
C GLY A 85 -16.08 -17.04 -1.22
N GLU A 86 -16.53 -17.50 -2.40
CA GLU A 86 -15.85 -18.58 -3.14
C GLU A 86 -14.65 -18.07 -3.95
N ASP A 87 -14.72 -16.86 -4.50
CA ASP A 87 -13.61 -16.22 -5.23
C ASP A 87 -12.45 -15.89 -4.30
N VAL A 88 -12.72 -15.47 -3.06
CA VAL A 88 -11.72 -15.32 -2.00
C VAL A 88 -10.95 -16.63 -1.80
N ARG A 89 -11.66 -17.74 -1.58
CA ARG A 89 -11.04 -19.06 -1.39
C ARG A 89 -10.31 -19.56 -2.63
N ALA A 90 -10.76 -19.18 -3.83
CA ALA A 90 -10.06 -19.47 -5.08
C ALA A 90 -8.78 -18.62 -5.23
N TRP A 91 -8.80 -17.34 -4.82
CA TRP A 91 -7.66 -16.44 -4.83
C TRP A 91 -6.58 -16.89 -3.84
N MET A 92 -6.95 -17.27 -2.61
CA MET A 92 -5.99 -17.78 -1.61
C MET A 92 -5.26 -19.03 -2.12
N ARG A 93 -5.99 -20.00 -2.68
CA ARG A 93 -5.39 -21.22 -3.28
C ARG A 93 -4.43 -20.92 -4.43
N ARG A 94 -4.68 -19.89 -5.26
CA ARG A 94 -3.75 -19.47 -6.32
C ARG A 94 -2.41 -18.95 -5.77
N HIS A 95 -2.39 -18.44 -4.53
CA HIS A 95 -1.20 -17.96 -3.83
C HIS A 95 -0.64 -18.99 -2.83
N GLY A 96 -0.99 -20.27 -2.97
CA GLY A 96 -0.47 -21.35 -2.12
C GLY A 96 -1.07 -21.40 -0.71
N MET A 97 -2.14 -20.65 -0.44
CA MET A 97 -2.83 -20.62 0.85
C MET A 97 -4.16 -21.38 0.78
N GLY A 98 -4.17 -22.68 1.10
CA GLY A 98 -5.39 -23.49 1.20
C GLY A 98 -5.17 -24.98 0.98
#